data_AF-A0A1M4VLF7-F1
#
_entry.id   AF-A0A1M4VLF7-F1
#
_cell.length_a   1.000
_cell.length_b   1.000
_cell.length_c   1.000
_cell.angle_alpha   90.00
_cell.angle_beta   90.00
_cell.angle_gamma   90.00
#
_symmetry.space_group_name_H-M   'P 1'
#
loop_
_entity.id
_entity.type
_entity.pdbx_description
1 polymer ?
#
loop_
_entity_poly.entity_id
_entity_poly.type
_entity_poly.pdbx_seq_one_letter_code
_entity_poly.pdbx_strand_id
1 'polypeptide(L)'
;MTRSLFAPILCSVFAALTAFPAVADPARHPVNCATAEGDLRAIAAERKHAQAQQAESILAITPAGALLGLVAGTEQKRLKMLSGDYVEQLDARAAEIKATCGLK
;
A
#
# COMPACT_ATOMS: atom_id res chain seq x y z
N MET A 1 40.75 16.61 -40.19
CA MET A 1 41.11 15.30 -40.79
C MET A 1 41.93 14.57 -39.73
N THR A 2 41.54 13.46 -39.10
CA THR A 2 41.09 12.16 -39.63
C THR A 2 40.38 11.31 -38.55
N ARG A 3 39.24 10.72 -38.94
CA ARG A 3 38.66 9.39 -38.64
C ARG A 3 38.69 8.77 -37.22
N SER A 4 37.46 8.54 -36.76
CA SER A 4 36.99 7.52 -35.81
C SER A 4 37.56 6.11 -36.06
N LEU A 5 37.92 5.40 -34.98
CA LEU A 5 37.93 3.93 -34.91
C LEU A 5 37.36 3.49 -33.56
N PHE A 6 36.16 2.92 -33.67
CA PHE A 6 35.46 2.07 -32.70
C PHE A 6 36.36 0.98 -32.09
N ALA A 7 36.28 0.79 -30.77
CA ALA A 7 36.22 -0.53 -30.13
C ALA A 7 35.92 -0.38 -28.61
N PRO A 8 34.65 -0.39 -28.15
CA PRO A 8 34.35 -0.59 -26.75
C PRO A 8 34.55 -2.08 -26.42
N ILE A 9 35.70 -2.41 -25.83
CA ILE A 9 35.97 -3.72 -25.25
C ILE A 9 35.18 -3.81 -23.93
N LEU A 10 33.95 -4.30 -24.07
CA LEU A 10 33.45 -5.48 -23.38
C LEU A 10 34.20 -5.85 -22.08
N CYS A 11 33.74 -5.34 -20.93
CA CYS A 11 33.86 -6.07 -19.68
C CYS A 11 32.56 -5.91 -18.89
N SER A 12 31.66 -6.84 -19.16
CA SER A 12 30.47 -7.15 -18.40
C SER A 12 30.79 -7.28 -16.91
N VAL A 13 30.36 -6.32 -16.10
CA VAL A 13 29.90 -6.63 -14.75
C VAL A 13 28.39 -6.49 -14.79
N PHE A 14 27.77 -7.65 -14.97
CA PHE A 14 26.33 -7.88 -14.92
C PHE A 14 25.74 -7.12 -13.74
N ALA A 15 24.80 -6.24 -14.05
CA ALA A 15 23.85 -5.72 -13.08
C ALA A 15 23.30 -6.91 -12.29
N ALA A 16 23.68 -7.01 -11.02
CA ALA A 16 22.99 -7.86 -10.06
C ALA A 16 21.59 -7.28 -9.92
N LEU A 17 20.71 -7.70 -10.83
CA LEU A 17 19.28 -7.54 -10.77
C LEU A 17 18.83 -8.33 -9.55
N THR A 18 18.93 -7.71 -8.37
CA THR A 18 18.29 -8.23 -7.17
C THR A 18 16.81 -8.25 -7.48
N ALA A 19 16.29 -9.43 -7.81
CA ALA A 19 14.87 -9.67 -7.86
C ALA A 19 14.32 -9.25 -6.50
N PHE A 20 13.62 -8.12 -6.45
CA PHE A 20 12.83 -7.76 -5.27
C PHE A 20 11.82 -8.90 -5.09
N PRO A 21 11.89 -9.69 -4.00
CA PRO A 21 10.87 -10.67 -3.75
C PRO A 21 9.54 -9.91 -3.64
N ALA A 22 8.55 -10.31 -4.44
CA ALA A 22 7.20 -9.81 -4.29
C ALA A 22 6.75 -10.12 -2.86
N VAL A 23 6.70 -9.08 -2.02
CA VAL A 23 6.23 -9.18 -0.64
C VAL A 23 4.78 -9.67 -0.72
N ALA A 24 4.55 -10.89 -0.22
CA ALA A 24 3.22 -11.47 -0.12
C ALA A 24 2.27 -10.49 0.58
N ASP A 25 1.07 -10.32 0.01
CA ASP A 25 0.05 -9.40 0.48
C ASP A 25 -0.28 -9.69 1.97
N PRO A 26 -0.39 -8.67 2.84
CA PRO A 26 -0.78 -8.91 4.22
C PRO A 26 -2.18 -9.55 4.27
N ALA A 27 -2.32 -10.61 5.07
CA ALA A 27 -3.64 -11.20 5.32
C ALA A 27 -4.57 -10.12 5.91
N ARG A 28 -5.55 -9.69 5.12
CA ARG A 28 -6.55 -8.69 5.52
C ARG A 28 -7.46 -9.28 6.58
N HIS A 29 -8.01 -8.43 7.45
CA HIS A 29 -9.03 -8.92 8.37
C HIS A 29 -10.28 -9.35 7.57
N PRO A 30 -10.99 -10.42 7.98
CA PRO A 30 -12.25 -10.79 7.35
C PRO A 30 -13.30 -9.70 7.58
N VAL A 31 -14.26 -9.58 6.66
CA VAL A 31 -15.41 -8.68 6.85
C VAL A 31 -16.26 -9.19 8.01
N ASN A 32 -16.62 -8.29 8.93
CA ASN A 32 -17.53 -8.58 10.03
C ASN A 32 -18.73 -7.63 9.97
N CYS A 33 -19.91 -8.15 9.61
CA CYS A 33 -21.10 -7.32 9.47
C CYS A 33 -21.65 -6.78 10.79
N ALA A 34 -21.26 -7.34 11.93
CA ALA A 34 -21.61 -6.78 13.25
C ALA A 34 -20.88 -5.46 13.54
N THR A 35 -19.75 -5.20 12.88
CA THR A 35 -18.92 -4.00 13.06
C THR A 35 -18.90 -3.08 11.84
N ALA A 36 -19.62 -3.42 10.77
CA ALA A 36 -19.51 -2.77 9.47
C ALA A 36 -19.70 -1.24 9.51
N GLU A 37 -20.63 -0.72 10.31
CA GLU A 37 -20.79 0.73 10.45
C GLU A 37 -19.58 1.40 11.09
N GLY A 38 -18.97 0.76 12.10
CA GLY A 38 -17.75 1.22 12.73
C GLY A 38 -16.57 1.18 11.77
N ASP A 39 -16.46 0.11 10.99
CA ASP A 39 -15.42 -0.09 9.99
C ASP A 39 -15.51 0.98 8.89
N LEU A 40 -16.72 1.27 8.38
CA LEU A 40 -16.95 2.31 7.39
C LEU A 40 -16.65 3.71 7.93
N ARG A 41 -16.96 3.99 9.20
CA ARG A 41 -16.59 5.26 9.84
C ARG A 41 -15.08 5.40 9.98
N ALA A 42 -14.38 4.34 10.39
CA ALA A 42 -12.93 4.33 10.48
C ALA A 42 -12.28 4.56 9.11
N ILE A 43 -12.76 3.88 8.08
CA ILE A 43 -12.27 4.05 6.71
C ILE A 43 -12.52 5.49 6.22
N ALA A 44 -13.69 6.06 6.45
CA ALA A 44 -14.00 7.42 6.03
C ALA A 44 -13.12 8.48 6.73
N ALA A 45 -12.90 8.32 8.04
CA ALA A 45 -12.01 9.18 8.81
C ALA A 45 -10.57 9.08 8.32
N GLU A 46 -10.08 7.86 8.11
CA GLU A 46 -8.75 7.59 7.61
C GLU A 46 -8.56 8.14 6.19
N ARG A 47 -9.54 7.96 5.30
CA ARG A 47 -9.50 8.49 3.93
C ARG A 47 -9.34 10.00 3.93
N LYS A 48 -10.12 10.71 4.77
CA LYS A 48 -9.99 12.16 4.92
C LYS A 48 -8.60 12.54 5.45
N HIS A 49 -8.07 11.77 6.39
CA HIS A 49 -6.74 11.98 6.94
C HIS A 49 -5.63 11.76 5.89
N ALA A 50 -5.69 10.65 5.16
CA ALA A 50 -4.76 10.30 4.08
C ALA A 50 -4.78 11.31 2.92
N GLN A 51 -5.94 11.95 2.66
CA GLN A 51 -6.07 13.02 1.67
C GLN A 51 -5.56 14.37 2.18
N ALA A 52 -5.73 14.66 3.47
CA ALA A 52 -5.42 15.96 4.07
C ALA A 52 -3.93 16.10 4.46
N GLN A 53 -3.25 15.00 4.75
CA GLN A 53 -1.88 15.03 5.23
C GLN A 53 -0.99 14.12 4.40
N GLN A 54 0.04 14.72 3.81
CA GLN A 54 1.28 14.01 3.54
C GLN A 54 1.72 13.39 4.87
N ALA A 55 1.47 12.09 5.04
CA ALA A 55 2.42 11.08 5.53
C ALA A 55 3.16 11.24 6.88
N GLU A 56 3.22 12.42 7.49
CA GLU A 56 4.22 12.80 8.49
C GLU A 56 3.99 12.15 9.87
N SER A 57 2.99 11.28 10.01
CA SER A 57 2.81 10.47 11.22
C SER A 57 2.17 9.10 10.99
N ILE A 58 2.46 8.42 9.87
CA ILE A 58 2.06 6.99 9.67
C ILE A 58 2.91 6.01 10.52
N LEU A 59 3.25 6.43 11.74
CA LEU A 59 3.70 5.57 12.82
C LEU A 59 2.51 5.06 13.65
N ALA A 60 1.32 5.64 13.46
CA ALA A 60 0.12 5.26 14.21
C ALA A 60 -0.52 3.96 13.67
N ILE A 61 -0.85 3.06 14.59
CA ILE A 61 -1.76 1.94 14.32
C ILE A 61 -3.14 2.55 14.07
N THR A 62 -3.61 2.56 12.82
CA THR A 62 -4.95 3.06 12.49
C THR A 62 -5.94 1.90 12.40
N PRO A 63 -7.20 2.07 12.86
CA PRO A 63 -8.21 1.03 12.74
C PRO A 63 -8.45 0.61 11.28
N ALA A 64 -8.42 1.58 10.34
CA ALA A 64 -8.59 1.28 8.92
C ALA A 64 -7.37 0.55 8.32
N GLY A 65 -6.15 0.91 8.74
CA GLY A 65 -4.94 0.16 8.38
C GLY A 65 -5.00 -1.29 8.85
N ALA A 66 -5.58 -1.55 10.03
CA ALA A 66 -5.80 -2.92 10.50
C ALA A 66 -6.70 -3.72 9.56
N LEU A 67 -7.82 -3.14 9.09
CA LEU A 67 -8.72 -3.80 8.14
C LEU A 67 -8.02 -4.25 6.85
N LEU A 68 -6.99 -3.51 6.43
CA LEU A 68 -6.15 -3.82 5.27
C LEU A 68 -4.97 -4.75 5.58
N GLY A 69 -4.85 -5.28 6.81
CA GLY A 69 -3.71 -6.09 7.23
C GLY A 69 -2.42 -5.28 7.40
N LEU A 70 -2.53 -3.95 7.38
CA LEU A 70 -1.45 -2.98 7.57
C LEU A 70 -1.23 -2.65 9.05
N VAL A 71 -1.72 -3.49 9.98
CA VAL A 71 -1.40 -3.42 11.41
C VAL A 71 0.11 -3.24 11.57
N ALA A 72 0.49 -2.14 12.22
CA ALA A 72 1.87 -1.66 12.26
C ALA A 72 2.83 -2.75 12.74
N GLY A 73 4.01 -2.81 12.13
CA GLY A 73 5.09 -3.69 12.57
C GLY A 73 6.28 -3.75 11.62
N THR A 74 6.07 -3.52 10.32
CA THR A 74 7.16 -3.53 9.34
C THR A 74 7.20 -2.25 8.53
N GLU A 75 8.42 -1.85 8.17
CA GLU A 75 8.70 -0.66 7.35
C GLU A 75 7.94 -0.71 6.01
N GLN A 76 7.86 -1.88 5.37
CA GLN A 76 7.10 -2.05 4.12
C GLN A 76 5.60 -1.76 4.27
N LYS A 77 4.96 -2.14 5.40
CA LYS A 77 3.55 -1.85 5.63
C LYS A 77 3.29 -0.36 5.80
N ARG A 78 4.23 0.35 6.45
CA ARG A 78 4.19 1.81 6.57
C ARG A 78 4.31 2.47 5.20
N LEU A 79 5.24 2.01 4.37
CA LEU A 79 5.41 2.52 3.00
C LEU A 79 4.14 2.33 2.15
N LYS A 80 3.41 1.22 2.31
CA LYS A 80 2.11 1.04 1.63
C LYS A 80 1.08 2.09 2.06
N MET A 81 1.02 2.47 3.33
CA MET A 81 0.11 3.52 3.80
C MET A 81 0.53 4.93 3.35
N LEU A 82 1.82 5.13 3.07
CA LEU A 82 2.38 6.37 2.54
C LEU A 82 2.24 6.49 1.01
N SER A 83 1.85 5.41 0.33
CA SER A 83 1.69 5.37 -1.12
C SER A 83 0.37 6.01 -1.57
N GLY A 84 0.32 6.46 -2.83
CA GLY A 84 -0.92 6.97 -3.44
C GLY A 84 -2.05 5.93 -3.45
N ASP A 85 -1.69 4.65 -3.48
CA ASP A 85 -2.62 3.52 -3.59
C ASP A 85 -3.38 3.25 -2.27
N TYR A 86 -2.98 3.87 -1.15
CA TYR A 86 -3.64 3.64 0.15
C TYR A 86 -5.10 4.08 0.15
N VAL A 87 -5.40 5.22 -0.48
CA VAL A 87 -6.78 5.73 -0.63
C VAL A 87 -7.62 4.76 -1.45
N GLU A 88 -7.06 4.20 -2.52
CA GLU A 88 -7.75 3.23 -3.37
C GLU A 88 -8.05 1.93 -2.61
N GLN A 89 -7.11 1.47 -1.77
CA GLN A 89 -7.32 0.28 -0.92
C GLN A 89 -8.40 0.53 0.13
N LEU A 90 -8.48 1.73 0.70
CA LEU A 90 -9.56 2.13 1.62
C LEU A 90 -10.92 2.12 0.92
N ASP A 91 -11.01 2.70 -0.28
CA ASP A 91 -12.25 2.73 -1.07
C ASP A 91 -12.67 1.31 -1.49
N ALA A 92 -11.73 0.48 -1.94
CA ALA A 92 -11.99 -0.93 -2.28
C ALA A 92 -12.49 -1.73 -1.07
N ARG A 93 -11.90 -1.49 0.11
CA ARG A 93 -12.33 -2.16 1.34
C ARG A 93 -13.71 -1.71 1.79
N ALA A 94 -14.04 -0.43 1.67
CA ALA A 94 -15.39 0.05 1.96
C ALA A 94 -16.42 -0.59 1.01
N ALA A 95 -16.10 -0.72 -0.28
CA ALA A 95 -16.96 -1.38 -1.25
C ALA A 95 -17.16 -2.88 -0.93
N GLU A 96 -16.09 -3.59 -0.54
CA GLU A 96 -16.15 -4.99 -0.10
C GLU A 96 -17.08 -5.16 1.11
N ILE A 97 -16.94 -4.31 2.14
CA ILE A 97 -17.78 -4.35 3.35
C ILE A 97 -19.24 -4.10 2.97
N LYS A 98 -19.51 -3.09 2.14
CA LYS A 98 -20.86 -2.77 1.67
C LYS A 98 -21.50 -3.91 0.91
N ALA A 99 -20.78 -4.48 -0.07
CA ALA A 99 -21.27 -5.59 -0.87
C ALA A 99 -21.54 -6.84 -0.02
N THR A 100 -20.64 -7.16 0.91
CA THR A 100 -20.75 -8.36 1.75
C THR A 100 -21.87 -8.25 2.78
N CYS A 101 -22.08 -7.05 3.35
CA CYS A 101 -23.06 -6.83 4.41
C CYS A 101 -24.40 -6.25 3.92
N GLY A 102 -24.58 -6.06 2.60
CA GLY A 102 -25.81 -5.51 2.03
C GLY A 102 -26.06 -4.03 2.38
N LEU A 103 -24.99 -3.26 2.57
CA LEU A 103 -25.04 -1.84 2.92
C LEU A 103 -24.91 -0.95 1.67
N LYS A 104 -25.44 0.26 1.74
CA LYS A 104 -25.39 1.27 0.65
C LYS A 104 -24.14 2.15 0.76
#